data_AF-A0A9Q4MKD4-F1
#
_entry.id   AF-A0A9Q4MKD4-F1
#
_cell.length_a   1.000
_cell.length_b   1.000
_cell.length_c   1.000
_cell.angle_alpha   90.00
_cell.angle_beta   90.00
_cell.angle_gamma   90.00
#
_symmetry.space_group_name_H-M   'P 1'
#
loop_
_entity.id
_entity.type
_entity.pdbx_description
1 polymer ?
#
loop_
_entity_poly.entity_id
_entity_poly.type
_entity_poly.pdbx_seq_one_letter_code
_entity_poly.pdbx_strand_id
1 'polypeptide(L)'
;MKRIQALVVLSLLFIANAQAQQGTLFCPQLPTTSKLHWDQNVGIGFLFCKASNEEGRMVLGVILTTRDPNIPMTRNHRAEKSQIGSEKFYWYKLDLGIKNTPSQENRRITVVTLGRKRYAQMWIDAQDEQELVMMQFVISKLDLESASLALLP
;
A
#
# COMPACT_ATOMS: atom_id res chain seq x y z
N MET A 1 -17.30 -12.60 -67.29
CA MET A 1 -16.13 -12.97 -66.46
C MET A 1 -16.45 -12.65 -65.00
N LYS A 2 -16.65 -13.67 -64.16
CA LYS A 2 -16.99 -13.56 -62.73
C LYS A 2 -15.74 -13.14 -61.94
N ARG A 3 -15.79 -12.02 -61.21
CA ARG A 3 -14.74 -11.62 -60.26
C ARG A 3 -15.17 -12.08 -58.87
N ILE A 4 -14.52 -13.13 -58.37
CA ILE A 4 -14.67 -13.61 -56.99
C ILE A 4 -13.76 -12.70 -56.14
N GLN A 5 -14.35 -11.78 -55.37
CA GLN A 5 -13.62 -11.05 -54.34
C GLN A 5 -13.63 -11.87 -53.06
N ALA A 6 -12.51 -12.52 -52.76
CA ALA A 6 -12.25 -13.13 -51.47
C ALA A 6 -11.89 -12.02 -50.47
N LEU A 7 -12.79 -11.75 -49.52
CA LEU A 7 -12.56 -10.84 -48.42
C LEU A 7 -11.77 -11.59 -47.33
N VAL A 8 -10.46 -11.39 -47.26
CA VAL A 8 -9.63 -11.91 -46.17
C VAL A 8 -9.66 -10.89 -45.02
N VAL A 9 -10.44 -11.18 -43.98
CA VAL A 9 -10.46 -10.42 -42.73
C VAL A 9 -9.30 -10.92 -41.87
N LEU A 10 -8.22 -10.15 -41.78
CA LEU A 10 -7.08 -10.43 -40.92
C LEU A 10 -7.31 -9.74 -39.56
N SER A 11 -7.92 -10.47 -38.63
CA SER A 11 -8.09 -10.01 -37.24
C SER A 11 -6.75 -10.11 -36.50
N LEU A 12 -6.05 -8.99 -36.36
CA LEU A 12 -4.87 -8.86 -35.49
C LEU A 12 -5.32 -8.84 -34.03
N LEU A 13 -5.21 -9.99 -33.36
CA LEU A 13 -5.30 -10.10 -31.90
C LEU A 13 -4.02 -9.51 -31.29
N PHE A 14 -4.08 -8.26 -30.83
CA PHE A 14 -3.04 -7.69 -29.97
C PHE A 14 -3.17 -8.32 -28.58
N ILE A 15 -2.34 -9.32 -28.30
CA ILE A 15 -2.10 -9.78 -26.94
C ILE A 15 -1.14 -8.76 -26.31
N ALA A 16 -1.70 -7.76 -25.61
CA ALA A 16 -0.92 -6.86 -24.79
C ALA A 16 -0.37 -7.66 -23.60
N ASN A 17 0.85 -8.18 -23.73
CA ASN A 17 1.62 -8.61 -22.58
C ASN A 17 1.97 -7.36 -21.78
N ALA A 18 1.19 -7.08 -20.73
CA ALA A 18 1.57 -6.10 -19.72
C ALA A 18 2.82 -6.62 -19.01
N GLN A 19 3.99 -6.34 -19.57
CA GLN A 19 5.26 -6.53 -18.89
C GLN A 19 5.30 -5.48 -17.78
N ALA A 20 5.01 -5.90 -16.55
CA ALA A 20 5.36 -5.11 -15.37
C ALA A 20 6.86 -4.78 -15.47
N GLN A 21 7.19 -3.50 -15.63
CA GLN A 21 8.59 -3.05 -15.68
C GLN A 21 9.29 -3.56 -14.41
N GLN A 22 10.26 -4.46 -14.56
CA GLN A 22 11.20 -4.81 -13.49
C GLN A 22 12.14 -3.64 -13.22
N GLY A 23 11.59 -2.53 -12.72
CA GLY A 23 12.36 -1.53 -12.00
C GLY A 23 12.76 -2.09 -10.63
N THR A 24 13.82 -1.55 -10.04
CA THR A 24 14.19 -1.85 -8.66
C THR A 24 12.97 -1.64 -7.75
N LEU A 25 12.51 -2.68 -7.08
CA LEU A 25 11.45 -2.59 -6.08
C LEU A 25 12.06 -2.02 -4.80
N PHE A 26 11.67 -0.78 -4.44
CA PHE A 26 12.09 -0.15 -3.20
C PHE A 26 11.13 -0.43 -2.04
N CYS A 27 9.90 -0.85 -2.36
CA CYS A 27 8.94 -1.28 -1.36
C CYS A 27 9.44 -2.50 -0.58
N PRO A 28 9.16 -2.58 0.73
CA PRO A 28 9.56 -3.70 1.56
C PRO A 28 8.97 -5.01 1.01
N GLN A 29 9.67 -6.12 1.21
CA GLN A 29 9.14 -7.42 0.79
C GLN A 29 7.83 -7.74 1.53
N LEU A 30 6.80 -8.14 0.78
CA LEU A 30 5.55 -8.62 1.36
C LEU A 30 5.73 -10.05 1.88
N PRO A 31 5.05 -10.44 2.97
CA PRO A 31 4.95 -11.84 3.35
C PRO A 31 4.37 -12.66 2.19
N THR A 32 5.01 -13.79 1.86
CA THR A 32 4.59 -14.66 0.75
C THR A 32 3.15 -15.18 0.89
N THR A 33 2.67 -15.31 2.12
CA THR A 33 1.30 -15.75 2.44
C THR A 33 0.23 -14.67 2.23
N SER A 34 0.62 -13.42 2.00
CA SER A 34 -0.34 -12.30 1.93
C SER A 34 -1.12 -12.23 0.62
N LYS A 35 -0.60 -12.82 -0.47
CA LYS A 35 -1.14 -12.69 -1.84
C LYS A 35 -1.34 -11.24 -2.30
N LEU A 36 -0.64 -10.30 -1.67
CA LEU A 36 -0.66 -8.89 -2.04
C LEU A 36 0.44 -8.60 -3.07
N HIS A 37 0.24 -7.55 -3.84
CA HIS A 37 1.26 -6.99 -4.71
C HIS A 37 1.40 -5.49 -4.47
N TRP A 38 2.63 -5.00 -4.58
CA TRP A 38 2.91 -3.57 -4.52
C TRP A 38 2.77 -2.93 -5.90
N ASP A 39 2.05 -1.82 -5.96
CA ASP A 39 2.35 -0.74 -6.91
C ASP A 39 3.20 0.31 -6.18
N GLN A 40 4.35 0.68 -6.75
CA GLN A 40 5.23 1.69 -6.17
C GLN A 40 5.24 2.98 -6.98
N ASN A 41 5.33 4.11 -6.29
CA ASN A 41 5.63 5.43 -6.86
C ASN A 41 6.79 6.05 -6.08
N VAL A 42 7.83 6.46 -6.80
CA VAL A 42 9.07 6.98 -6.22
C VAL A 42 9.26 8.42 -6.68
N GLY A 43 9.67 9.28 -5.77
CA GLY A 43 10.09 10.63 -6.10
C GLY A 43 11.12 11.17 -5.11
N ILE A 44 11.42 12.45 -5.24
CA ILE A 44 12.44 13.09 -4.41
C ILE A 44 11.96 13.13 -2.95
N GLY A 45 12.64 12.37 -2.10
CA GLY A 45 12.36 12.33 -0.65
C GLY A 45 11.09 11.57 -0.27
N PHE A 46 10.47 10.81 -1.18
CA PHE A 46 9.35 9.93 -0.84
C PHE A 46 9.32 8.62 -1.65
N LEU A 47 8.75 7.59 -1.03
CA LEU A 47 8.37 6.32 -1.64
C LEU A 47 6.94 5.99 -1.21
N PHE A 48 6.05 5.79 -2.16
CA PHE A 48 4.69 5.32 -1.89
C PHE A 48 4.53 3.88 -2.38
N CYS A 49 4.18 3.00 -1.44
CA CYS A 49 3.89 1.59 -1.66
C CYS A 49 2.40 1.35 -1.43
N LYS A 50 1.68 0.97 -2.50
CA LYS A 50 0.25 0.66 -2.49
C LYS A 50 0.07 -0.86 -2.64
N ALA A 51 -0.40 -1.53 -1.60
CA ALA A 51 -0.64 -2.97 -1.63
C ALA A 51 -2.10 -3.25 -1.98
N SER A 52 -2.28 -4.01 -3.06
CA SER A 52 -3.58 -4.45 -3.54
C SER A 52 -3.73 -5.97 -3.45
N ASN A 53 -4.96 -6.44 -3.23
CA ASN A 53 -5.32 -7.85 -3.31
C ASN A 53 -5.44 -8.31 -4.78
N GLU A 54 -5.70 -9.61 -5.02
CA GLU A 54 -5.85 -10.18 -6.37
C GLU A 54 -6.98 -9.53 -7.19
N GLU A 55 -7.99 -8.93 -6.53
CA GLU A 55 -9.10 -8.20 -7.16
C GLU A 55 -8.74 -6.74 -7.50
N GLY A 56 -7.53 -6.29 -7.19
CA GLY A 56 -7.05 -4.93 -7.44
C GLY A 56 -7.49 -3.91 -6.39
N ARG A 57 -8.22 -4.31 -5.34
CA ARG A 57 -8.59 -3.42 -4.24
C ARG A 57 -7.36 -3.12 -3.38
N MET A 58 -7.11 -1.84 -3.15
CA MET A 58 -6.11 -1.41 -2.19
C MET A 58 -6.56 -1.75 -0.77
N VAL A 59 -5.72 -2.46 -0.02
CA VAL A 59 -5.99 -2.87 1.37
C VAL A 59 -5.00 -2.25 2.35
N LEU A 60 -3.83 -1.87 1.87
CA LEU A 60 -2.72 -1.37 2.67
C LEU A 60 -1.93 -0.31 1.89
N GLY A 61 -1.59 0.79 2.54
CA GLY A 61 -0.66 1.80 2.01
C GLY A 61 0.46 2.13 2.99
N VAL A 62 1.66 2.35 2.44
CA VAL A 62 2.82 2.87 3.17
C VAL A 62 3.44 4.00 2.36
N ILE A 63 3.53 5.19 2.95
CA ILE A 63 4.32 6.30 2.42
C ILE A 63 5.53 6.49 3.33
N LEU A 64 6.71 6.38 2.76
CA LEU A 64 7.96 6.73 3.42
C LEU A 64 8.39 8.14 3.00
N THR A 65 8.79 8.99 3.95
CA THR A 65 9.24 10.37 3.69
C THR A 65 10.48 10.73 4.48
N THR A 66 11.23 11.73 3.99
CA THR A 66 12.35 12.36 4.73
C THR A 66 11.93 13.56 5.59
N ARG A 67 10.63 13.88 5.61
CA ARG A 67 10.02 14.97 6.37
C ARG A 67 8.79 14.48 7.10
N ASP A 68 8.60 14.95 8.32
CA ASP A 68 7.42 14.65 9.12
C ASP A 68 6.15 15.09 8.37
N PRO A 69 5.18 14.19 8.13
CA PRO A 69 3.94 14.54 7.46
C PRO A 69 3.01 15.42 8.34
N ASN A 70 3.32 15.60 9.63
CA ASN A 70 2.59 16.46 10.58
C ASN A 70 1.07 16.15 10.65
N ILE A 71 0.71 14.86 10.58
CA ILE A 71 -0.68 14.41 10.65
C ILE A 71 -1.10 14.28 12.11
N PRO A 72 -2.16 14.98 12.56
CA PRO A 72 -2.58 14.96 13.95
C PRO A 72 -3.18 13.60 14.32
N MET A 73 -2.54 12.91 15.27
CA MET A 73 -3.01 11.64 15.82
C MET A 73 -3.74 11.87 17.15
N THR A 74 -5.05 12.12 17.09
CA THR A 74 -5.87 12.47 18.26
C THR A 74 -6.04 11.26 19.19
N ARG A 75 -5.87 11.47 20.51
CA ARG A 75 -5.90 10.37 21.49
C ARG A 75 -7.24 9.62 21.52
N ASN A 76 -8.35 10.31 21.27
CA ASN A 76 -9.68 9.71 21.26
C ASN A 76 -9.89 8.71 20.13
N HIS A 77 -9.07 8.74 19.08
CA HIS A 77 -9.14 7.80 17.96
C HIS A 77 -8.15 6.63 18.11
N ARG A 78 -7.39 6.55 19.20
CA ARG A 78 -6.48 5.41 19.44
C ARG A 78 -7.25 4.11 19.46
N ALA A 79 -6.72 3.14 18.73
CA ALA A 79 -7.22 1.78 18.65
C ALA A 79 -6.13 0.83 19.18
N GLU A 80 -5.63 -0.06 18.34
CA GLU A 80 -4.73 -1.14 18.75
C GLU A 80 -3.29 -0.65 18.97
N LYS A 81 -2.60 -1.25 19.94
CA LYS A 81 -1.14 -1.12 20.07
C LYS A 81 -0.48 -2.01 19.03
N SER A 82 0.62 -1.53 18.46
CA SER A 82 1.39 -2.32 17.50
C SER A 82 2.88 -1.98 17.58
N GLN A 83 3.66 -2.73 16.83
CA GLN A 83 5.11 -2.60 16.76
C GLN A 83 5.61 -2.96 15.38
N ILE A 84 6.64 -2.24 14.93
CA ILE A 84 7.42 -2.57 13.75
C ILE A 84 8.90 -2.34 14.08
N GLY A 85 9.76 -3.34 13.83
CA GLY A 85 11.13 -3.30 14.33
C GLY A 85 11.17 -3.02 15.84
N SER A 86 11.91 -1.99 16.27
CA SER A 86 11.92 -1.50 17.66
C SER A 86 10.84 -0.47 17.97
N GLU A 87 10.14 0.06 16.97
CA GLU A 87 9.22 1.17 17.11
C GLU A 87 7.83 0.71 17.56
N LYS A 88 7.40 1.19 18.73
CA LYS A 88 6.06 0.93 19.28
C LYS A 88 5.14 2.10 18.95
N PHE A 89 3.93 1.80 18.50
CA PHE A 89 2.96 2.82 18.11
C PHE A 89 1.52 2.39 18.43
N TYR A 90 0.59 3.31 18.17
CA TYR A 90 -0.84 3.04 18.18
C TYR A 90 -1.37 3.19 16.76
N TRP A 91 -2.29 2.31 16.39
CA TRP A 91 -3.21 2.57 15.31
C TRP A 91 -4.26 3.59 15.74
N TYR A 92 -4.75 4.38 14.79
CA TYR A 92 -5.83 5.34 15.00
C TYR A 92 -6.96 5.03 14.02
N LYS A 93 -8.20 5.07 14.51
CA LYS A 93 -9.39 5.02 13.66
C LYS A 93 -9.39 6.24 12.74
N LEU A 94 -9.73 6.02 11.47
CA LEU A 94 -9.83 7.10 10.49
C LEU A 94 -11.22 7.72 10.58
N ASP A 95 -11.33 8.87 11.24
CA ASP A 95 -12.55 9.67 11.24
C ASP A 95 -12.57 10.55 9.99
N LEU A 96 -13.46 10.23 9.05
CA LEU A 96 -13.66 10.99 7.82
C LEU A 96 -14.80 12.00 7.94
N GLY A 97 -15.42 12.17 9.12
CA GLY A 97 -16.55 13.07 9.32
C GLY A 97 -17.83 12.66 8.58
N ILE A 98 -17.88 11.46 8.00
CA ILE A 98 -19.06 10.87 7.34
C ILE A 98 -19.67 9.84 8.29
N LYS A 99 -21.00 9.70 8.27
CA LYS A 99 -21.72 8.70 9.08
C LYS A 99 -21.03 7.33 8.97
N ASN A 100 -20.57 6.79 10.09
CA ASN A 100 -19.76 5.58 10.15
C ASN A 100 -20.49 4.41 9.46
N THR A 101 -19.87 3.87 8.41
CA THR A 101 -20.23 2.55 7.86
C THR A 101 -19.46 1.49 8.62
N PRO A 102 -19.95 0.23 8.70
CA PRO A 102 -19.18 -0.86 9.32
C PRO A 102 -17.76 -1.01 8.75
N SER A 103 -17.58 -0.74 7.46
CA SER A 103 -16.25 -0.73 6.83
C SER A 103 -15.33 0.38 7.32
N GLN A 104 -15.85 1.54 7.72
CA GLN A 104 -15.03 2.63 8.27
C GLN A 104 -14.45 2.27 9.64
N GLU A 105 -15.15 1.45 10.43
CA GLU A 105 -14.64 0.98 11.73
C GLU A 105 -13.41 0.07 11.60
N ASN A 106 -13.12 -0.45 10.40
CA ASN A 106 -11.96 -1.30 10.12
C ASN A 106 -10.80 -0.55 9.44
N ARG A 107 -10.94 0.77 9.27
CA ARG A 107 -9.85 1.61 8.73
C ARG A 107 -8.90 2.03 9.82
N ARG A 108 -7.61 2.00 9.52
CA ARG A 108 -6.56 2.50 10.43
C ARG A 108 -5.62 3.45 9.73
N ILE A 109 -5.08 4.38 10.50
CA ILE A 109 -3.97 5.24 10.10
C ILE A 109 -2.97 5.35 11.25
N THR A 110 -1.70 5.54 10.92
CA THR A 110 -0.68 5.95 11.88
C THR A 110 0.49 6.60 11.16
N VAL A 111 1.35 7.27 11.94
CA VAL A 111 2.66 7.75 11.50
C VAL A 111 3.70 7.27 12.51
N VAL A 112 4.77 6.64 12.03
CA VAL A 112 5.88 6.13 12.83
C VAL A 112 7.17 6.80 12.40
N THR A 113 8.05 7.09 13.35
CA THR A 113 9.41 7.58 13.06
C THR A 113 10.34 6.38 12.97
N LEU A 114 11.07 6.23 11.86
CA LEU A 114 11.96 5.09 11.57
C LEU A 114 13.46 5.43 11.76
N GLY A 115 13.73 6.53 12.47
CA GLY A 115 15.06 7.11 12.65
C GLY A 115 15.11 8.61 12.36
N ARG A 116 16.32 9.15 12.23
CA ARG A 116 16.50 10.60 12.04
C ARG A 116 15.91 11.04 10.70
N LYS A 117 14.86 11.86 10.77
CA LYS A 117 14.18 12.45 9.60
C LYS A 117 13.66 11.38 8.61
N ARG A 118 13.23 10.21 9.09
CA ARG A 118 12.57 9.20 8.26
C ARG A 118 11.27 8.80 8.92
N TYR A 119 10.19 8.80 8.15
CA TYR A 119 8.84 8.59 8.66
C TYR A 119 8.11 7.60 7.77
N ALA A 120 7.26 6.77 8.39
CA ALA A 120 6.30 5.94 7.70
C ALA A 120 4.89 6.39 8.07
N GLN A 121 4.15 6.89 7.09
CA GLN A 121 2.70 6.99 7.16
C GLN A 121 2.11 5.67 6.66
N MET A 122 1.28 5.03 7.46
CA MET A 122 0.68 3.73 7.12
C MET A 122 -0.82 3.81 7.29
N TRP A 123 -1.56 3.16 6.40
CA TRP A 123 -3.00 3.02 6.53
C TRP A 123 -3.50 1.68 6.02
N ILE A 124 -4.62 1.24 6.61
CA ILE A 124 -5.33 0.02 6.28
C ILE A 124 -6.74 0.42 5.87
N ASP A 125 -7.20 -0.10 4.73
CA ASP A 125 -8.60 -0.03 4.29
C ASP A 125 -9.17 -1.45 4.24
N ALA A 126 -9.47 -1.99 5.43
CA ALA A 126 -10.00 -3.34 5.56
C ALA A 126 -11.53 -3.33 5.43
N GLN A 127 -12.07 -4.35 4.76
CA GLN A 127 -13.51 -4.52 4.57
C GLN A 127 -14.20 -5.04 5.84
N ASP A 128 -13.49 -5.84 6.63
CA ASP A 128 -13.95 -6.49 7.85
C ASP A 128 -12.82 -6.57 8.91
N GLU A 129 -13.16 -7.02 10.12
CA GLU A 129 -12.22 -7.13 11.23
C GLU A 129 -11.13 -8.19 10.96
N GLN A 130 -11.46 -9.27 10.25
CA GLN A 130 -10.51 -10.33 9.93
C GLN A 130 -9.41 -9.82 9.00
N GLU A 131 -9.79 -9.07 7.96
CA GLU A 131 -8.84 -8.43 7.06
C GLU A 131 -8.02 -7.36 7.78
N LEU A 132 -8.60 -6.60 8.71
CA LEU A 132 -7.86 -5.64 9.52
C LEU A 132 -6.74 -6.32 10.30
N VAL A 133 -7.05 -7.39 11.04
CA VAL A 133 -6.05 -8.14 11.81
C VAL A 133 -4.96 -8.70 10.90
N MET A 134 -5.32 -9.21 9.72
CA MET A 134 -4.37 -9.70 8.73
C MET A 134 -3.44 -8.58 8.22
N MET A 135 -3.99 -7.41 7.89
CA MET A 135 -3.17 -6.29 7.39
C MET A 135 -2.26 -5.71 8.48
N GLN A 136 -2.73 -5.66 9.73
CA GLN A 136 -1.87 -5.29 10.86
C GLN A 136 -0.72 -6.29 11.04
N PHE A 137 -0.99 -7.59 10.88
CA PHE A 137 0.06 -8.61 10.91
C PHE A 137 1.06 -8.42 9.75
N VAL A 138 0.58 -8.21 8.52
CA VAL A 138 1.45 -7.97 7.35
C VAL A 138 2.38 -6.78 7.60
N ILE A 139 1.85 -5.64 8.07
CA ILE A 139 2.64 -4.44 8.38
C ILE A 139 3.69 -4.72 9.45
N SER A 140 3.34 -5.47 10.50
CA SER A 140 4.28 -5.80 11.58
C SER A 140 5.48 -6.64 11.11
N LYS A 141 5.40 -7.23 9.92
CA LYS A 141 6.46 -8.02 9.29
C LYS A 141 7.27 -7.27 8.24
N LEU A 142 6.90 -6.05 7.89
CA LEU A 142 7.64 -5.26 6.90
C LEU A 142 8.93 -4.72 7.51
N ASP A 143 10.01 -4.74 6.73
CA ASP A 143 11.25 -4.04 7.03
C ASP A 143 11.20 -2.61 6.45
N LEU A 144 10.51 -1.71 7.15
CA LEU A 144 10.38 -0.32 6.73
C LEU A 144 11.64 0.51 6.95
N GLU A 145 12.49 0.12 7.91
CA GLU A 145 13.74 0.82 8.14
C GLU A 145 14.64 0.70 6.91
N SER A 146 14.87 -0.52 6.42
CA SER A 146 15.67 -0.75 5.21
C SER A 146 15.06 -0.07 3.98
N ALA A 147 13.74 -0.16 3.79
CA ALA A 147 13.06 0.51 2.69
C ALA A 147 13.23 2.05 2.76
N SER A 148 13.23 2.63 3.96
CA SER A 148 13.39 4.08 4.14
C SER A 148 14.81 4.58 3.82
N LEU A 149 15.82 3.70 3.81
CA LEU A 149 17.19 4.05 3.43
C LEU A 149 17.30 4.36 1.93
N ALA A 150 16.40 3.84 1.10
CA ALA A 150 16.34 4.18 -0.32
C ALA A 150 16.01 5.66 -0.58
N LEU A 151 15.55 6.40 0.43
CA LEU A 151 15.27 7.83 0.34
C LEU A 151 16.48 8.72 0.65
N LEU A 152 17.58 8.13 1.11
CA LEU A 152 18.80 8.89 1.39
C LEU A 152 19.52 9.23 0.07
N PRO A 153 20.07 10.44 -0.04
CA PRO A 153 20.86 10.85 -1.20
C PRO A 153 22.19 10.10 -1.30
#